data_AF-A0A9E1PUJ4-F1
#
_entry.id   AF-A0A9E1PUJ4-F1
#
_cell.length_a   1.000
_cell.length_b   1.000
_cell.length_c   1.000
_cell.angle_alpha   90.00
_cell.angle_beta   90.00
_cell.angle_gamma   90.00
#
_symmetry.space_group_name_H-M   'P 1'
#
loop_
_entity.id
_entity.type
_entity.pdbx_description
1 polymer ?
#
loop_
_entity_poly.entity_id
_entity_poly.type
_entity_poly.pdbx_seq_one_letter_code
_entity_poly.pdbx_strand_id
1 'polypeptide(L)' 'MPGPLDGIKIVELSVAITGPLAAGILVDQGAECIKIERGPGGDI' A
#
# COMPACT_ATOMS: atom_id res chain seq x y z
N MET A 1 13.73 2.14 14.87
CA MET A 1 12.77 3.09 15.47
C MET A 1 11.52 3.04 14.62
N PRO A 2 10.31 3.07 15.20
CA PRO A 2 9.09 3.20 14.41
C PRO A 2 9.12 4.48 13.56
N GLY A 3 8.72 4.38 12.30
CA GLY A 3 8.62 5.51 11.39
C GLY A 3 7.45 6.43 11.75
N PRO A 4 7.33 7.62 11.15
CA PRO A 4 6.26 8.56 11.47
C PRO A 4 4.84 8.05 11.20
N LEU A 5 4.68 6.98 10.41
CA LEU A 5 3.39 6.34 10.14
C LEU A 5 3.20 5.00 10.87
N ASP A 6 4.01 4.71 11.89
CA ASP A 6 3.83 3.52 12.72
C ASP A 6 2.40 3.46 13.31
N GLY A 7 1.79 2.27 13.28
CA GLY A 7 0.42 2.04 13.70
C GLY A 7 -0.68 2.42 12.67
N ILE A 8 -0.33 3.04 11.54
CA ILE A 8 -1.28 3.29 10.45
C ILE A 8 -1.44 2.04 9.59
N LYS A 9 -2.69 1.64 9.34
CA LYS A 9 -3.05 0.53 8.43
C LYS A 9 -3.75 1.08 7.19
N ILE A 10 -3.30 0.66 6.00
CA ILE A 10 -3.78 1.10 4.70
C ILE A 10 -4.42 -0.08 3.96
N VAL A 11 -5.59 0.18 3.35
CA VAL A 11 -6.20 -0.73 2.37
C VAL A 11 -5.99 -0.10 0.98
N GLU A 12 -5.20 -0.78 0.15
CA GLU A 12 -4.73 -0.29 -1.16
C GLU A 12 -5.55 -0.96 -2.27
N LEU A 13 -6.29 -0.17 -3.06
CA LEU A 13 -7.27 -0.63 -4.06
C LEU A 13 -6.94 -0.17 -5.48
N SER A 14 -5.83 0.54 -5.65
CA SER A 14 -5.38 1.03 -6.94
C SER A 14 -4.69 -0.06 -7.75
N VAL A 15 -4.46 0.28 -9.02
CA VAL A 15 -3.86 -0.62 -10.02
C VAL A 15 -2.71 0.09 -10.73
N ALA A 16 -1.88 -0.69 -11.40
CA ALA A 16 -0.70 -0.25 -12.12
C ALA A 16 0.33 0.47 -11.24
N ILE A 17 0.63 1.75 -11.52
CA ILE A 17 1.89 2.36 -11.05
C ILE A 17 1.67 3.38 -9.93
N THR A 18 0.86 4.41 -10.18
CA THR A 18 0.87 5.60 -9.32
C THR A 18 0.34 5.33 -7.92
N GLY A 19 -0.70 4.51 -7.79
CA GLY A 19 -1.27 4.22 -6.48
C GLY A 19 -0.42 3.23 -5.66
N PRO A 20 0.11 2.12 -6.23
CA PRO A 20 1.05 1.28 -5.49
C PRO A 20 2.34 2.03 -5.12
N LEU A 21 2.82 2.95 -5.97
CA LEU A 21 3.95 3.82 -5.63
C LEU A 21 3.63 4.74 -4.44
N ALA A 22 2.45 5.38 -4.45
CA ALA A 22 2.03 6.22 -3.33
C ALA A 22 1.93 5.43 -2.03
N ALA A 23 1.36 4.22 -2.07
CA ALA A 23 1.29 3.34 -0.91
C ALA A 23 2.68 2.88 -0.44
N GLY A 24 3.59 2.56 -1.37
CA GLY A 24 4.98 2.20 -1.08
C GLY A 24 5.73 3.29 -0.32
N ILE A 25 5.58 4.56 -0.73
CA ILE A 25 6.16 5.70 -0.01
C ILE A 25 5.62 5.77 1.44
N LEU A 26 4.35 5.45 1.69
CA LEU A 26 3.80 5.44 3.05
C LEU A 26 4.31 4.25 3.87
N VAL A 27 4.52 3.09 3.24
CA VAL A 27 5.12 1.90 3.87
C VAL A 27 6.56 2.18 4.28
N ASP A 28 7.35 2.88 3.45
CA ASP A 28 8.71 3.31 3.79
C ASP A 28 8.75 4.19 5.05
N GLN A 29 7.66 4.91 5.31
CA GLN A 29 7.47 5.74 6.50
C GLN A 29 6.90 4.98 7.71
N GLY A 30 6.74 3.65 7.61
CA GLY A 30 6.35 2.77 8.72
C GLY A 30 4.88 2.32 8.74
N ALA A 31 4.10 2.62 7.70
CA ALA A 31 2.72 2.14 7.61
C ALA A 31 2.64 0.64 7.25
N GLU A 32 1.59 -0.02 7.71
CA GLU A 32 1.21 -1.37 7.27
C GLU A 32 0.20 -1.25 6.11
N CYS A 33 0.46 -1.91 4.98
CA CYS A 33 -0.39 -1.81 3.79
C CYS A 33 -0.85 -3.18 3.31
N ILE A 34 -2.15 -3.33 3.09
CA ILE A 34 -2.77 -4.53 2.50
C ILE A 34 -3.27 -4.16 1.11
N LYS A 35 -2.65 -4.72 0.08
CA LYS A 35 -3.10 -4.58 -1.31
C LYS A 35 -4.25 -5.53 -1.60
N ILE A 36 -5.33 -4.97 -2.11
CA ILE A 36 -6.52 -5.71 -2.52
C ILE A 36 -6.53 -5.74 -4.03
N GLU A 37 -6.43 -6.94 -4.57
CA GLU A 37 -6.42 -7.16 -6.02
C GLU A 37 -7.72 -7.80 -6.48
N ARG A 38 -8.09 -7.53 -7.73
CA ARG A 38 -9.30 -8.12 -8.32
C ARG A 38 -9.02 -9.57 -8.70
N GLY A 39 -9.63 -10.51 -7.98
CA GLY A 39 -9.62 -11.91 -8.38
C GLY A 39 -10.43 -12.17 -9.67
N PRO A 40 -10.02 -13.12 -10.53
CA PRO A 40 -8.83 -13.98 -10.45
C PRO A 40 -7.57 -13.36 -11.10
N GLY A 41 -7.64 -12.15 -11.63
CA GLY A 41 -6.60 -11.58 -12.50
C GLY A 41 -5.43 -10.92 -11.78
N GLY A 42 -5.61 -10.46 -10.54
CA GLY A 42 -4.60 -9.64 -9.86
C GLY A 42 -4.63 -8.18 -10.33
N ASP A 43 -3.50 -7.48 -10.17
CA ASP A 43 -3.23 -6.20 -10.83
C ASP A 43 -3.08 -6.34 -12.37
N ILE A 44 -3.18 -5.23 -13.10
CA ILE A 44 -3.08 -5.16 -14.57
C ILE A 44 -1.65 -5.09 -15.11
#